data_AF-A0A7R9Q0Q4-F1
#
_entry.id   AF-A0A7R9Q0Q4-F1
#
_cell.length_a   1.000
_cell.length_b   1.000
_cell.length_c   1.000
_cell.angle_alpha   90.00
_cell.angle_beta   90.00
_cell.angle_gamma   90.00
#
_symmetry.space_group_name_H-M   'P 1'
#
loop_
_entity.id
_entity.type
_entity.pdbx_description
1 polymer ?
#
loop_
_entity_poly.entity_id
_entity_poly.type
_entity_poly.pdbx_seq_one_letter_code
_entity_poly.pdbx_strand_id
1 'polypeptide(L)'
;MDPIVDPMDPIVDPMDPIVDPMDPIVDPMDPIVVIGGGIGGVECCQQLAQQLPQRAIVLISSSDMIKVSTVRRIGQTMDELNVSEESHHYLCHKYDNIAIICDQVMSLSASAHSLSLKSGQTVRYDKLCVCLGAKPKMIEMQDSVKDRNRLSDYILVIRDTQTVHELHNRLKSCQRVVIVGNGGIATELVHQIVNCQLIWCMKDESMGAPYFDAMAAQFLSNRLNAEPQDCTADDCPNISKRLNYRIVNIEQNVTQTDQPFGAALGPDWSQMQPMVGSIVGAKNVTIEANCEAKSIYDCFESIDISKKPFIYKSEETNDWPVFVELTNDAIYGCDLIICATGVVPNTAPILEGNHFHIGSDGGLKVRFAT
;
A
#
# COMPACT_ATOMS: atom_id res chain seq x y z
N MET A 1 14.03 -54.30 88.78
CA MET A 1 13.48 -53.01 88.33
C MET A 1 13.29 -53.18 86.84
N ASP A 2 12.13 -53.71 86.46
CA ASP A 2 11.79 -53.98 85.07
C ASP A 2 10.63 -53.05 84.68
N PRO A 3 10.71 -52.39 83.53
CA PRO A 3 9.79 -51.33 83.16
C PRO A 3 8.56 -51.84 82.42
N ILE A 4 7.58 -50.94 82.43
CA ILE A 4 6.24 -50.98 81.85
C ILE A 4 6.30 -51.24 80.33
N VAL A 5 5.45 -52.16 79.84
CA VAL A 5 5.18 -52.38 78.42
C VAL A 5 3.84 -51.69 78.10
N ASP A 6 3.88 -50.65 77.27
CA ASP A 6 2.71 -50.06 76.62
C ASP A 6 2.63 -50.62 75.18
N PRO A 7 1.44 -50.85 74.60
CA PRO A 7 1.27 -51.58 73.35
C PRO A 7 1.61 -50.69 72.13
N MET A 8 2.25 -51.29 71.12
CA MET A 8 2.47 -50.66 69.82
C MET A 8 1.14 -50.52 69.06
N ASP A 9 0.73 -49.29 68.78
CA ASP A 9 -0.15 -48.97 67.66
C ASP A 9 0.68 -48.89 66.37
N PRO A 10 0.28 -49.54 65.26
CA PRO A 10 0.93 -49.35 63.98
C PRO A 10 0.52 -48.00 63.37
N ILE A 11 1.49 -47.14 63.13
CA ILE A 11 1.34 -45.94 62.30
C ILE A 11 1.10 -46.40 60.85
N VAL A 12 -0.12 -46.23 60.37
CA VAL A 12 -0.46 -46.37 58.94
C VAL A 12 -0.18 -45.02 58.29
N ASP A 13 0.90 -44.94 57.51
CA ASP A 13 1.19 -43.79 56.66
C ASP A 13 0.18 -43.78 55.49
N PRO A 14 -0.62 -42.72 55.27
CA PRO A 14 -1.51 -42.68 54.12
C PRO A 14 -0.65 -42.52 52.86
N MET A 15 -0.61 -43.56 52.02
CA MET A 15 -0.10 -43.41 50.66
C MET A 15 -0.98 -42.40 49.91
N ASP A 16 -0.43 -41.21 49.68
CA ASP A 16 -0.96 -40.30 48.68
C ASP A 16 -0.96 -40.99 47.31
N PRO A 17 -2.08 -40.99 46.57
CA PRO A 17 -2.07 -41.52 45.21
C PRO A 17 -1.21 -40.61 44.34
N ILE A 18 -0.10 -41.15 43.83
CA ILE A 18 0.66 -40.54 42.74
C ILE A 18 -0.24 -40.55 41.50
N VAL A 19 -0.99 -39.47 41.32
CA VAL A 19 -1.60 -39.13 40.04
C VAL A 19 -0.62 -38.21 39.35
N ASP A 20 0.23 -38.78 38.51
CA ASP A 20 0.99 -37.99 37.54
C ASP A 20 -0.03 -37.39 36.56
N PRO A 21 -0.23 -36.06 36.52
CA PRO A 21 -1.01 -35.49 35.44
C PRO A 21 -0.20 -35.76 34.17
N MET A 22 -0.66 -36.69 33.33
CA MET A 22 -0.25 -36.69 31.93
C MET A 22 -0.61 -35.32 31.37
N ASP A 23 0.34 -34.40 31.38
CA ASP A 23 0.34 -33.28 30.46
C ASP A 23 0.20 -33.91 29.07
N PRO A 24 -0.82 -33.56 28.28
CA PRO A 24 -0.87 -34.02 26.92
C PRO A 24 0.35 -33.41 26.23
N ILE A 25 1.33 -34.25 25.90
CA ILE A 25 2.41 -33.93 24.98
C ILE A 25 1.76 -33.75 23.60
N VAL A 26 1.13 -32.59 23.41
CA VAL A 26 0.80 -32.09 22.09
C VAL A 26 2.10 -31.42 21.64
N ASP A 27 2.86 -32.13 20.81
CA ASP A 27 3.96 -31.53 20.04
C ASP A 27 3.43 -30.21 19.48
N PRO A 28 4.06 -29.04 19.75
CA PRO A 28 3.46 -27.76 19.39
C PRO A 28 3.31 -27.71 17.86
N MET A 29 2.08 -27.95 17.41
CA MET A 29 1.73 -27.98 16.00
C MET A 29 2.23 -26.69 15.35
N ASP A 30 2.97 -26.81 14.24
CA ASP A 30 3.48 -25.67 13.48
C ASP A 30 2.39 -24.58 13.35
N PRO A 31 2.75 -23.28 13.47
CA PRO A 31 1.77 -22.21 13.56
C PRO A 31 1.03 -22.00 12.23
N ILE A 32 -0.09 -21.29 12.31
CA ILE A 32 -0.71 -20.69 11.12
C ILE A 32 0.06 -19.41 10.81
N VAL A 33 0.66 -19.32 9.63
CA VAL A 33 1.42 -18.15 9.22
C VAL A 33 0.60 -17.28 8.27
N VAL A 34 0.59 -15.97 8.52
CA VAL A 34 0.01 -14.96 7.63
C VAL A 34 1.14 -14.06 7.14
N ILE A 35 1.25 -13.82 5.84
CA ILE A 35 2.29 -12.98 5.26
C ILE A 35 1.70 -11.67 4.70
N GLY A 36 2.18 -10.53 5.20
CA GLY A 36 1.78 -9.18 4.80
C GLY A 36 0.98 -8.43 5.86
N GLY A 37 1.55 -7.37 6.44
CA GLY A 37 0.95 -6.52 7.50
C GLY A 37 -0.08 -5.48 7.02
N GLY A 38 -0.61 -5.61 5.80
CA GLY A 38 -1.70 -4.77 5.30
C GLY A 38 -3.06 -5.22 5.86
N ILE A 39 -4.13 -4.50 5.47
CA ILE A 39 -5.51 -4.75 5.95
C ILE A 39 -5.89 -6.23 5.82
N GLY A 40 -5.63 -6.85 4.65
CA GLY A 40 -6.00 -8.24 4.41
C GLY A 40 -5.31 -9.24 5.35
N GLY A 41 -4.05 -9.02 5.70
CA GLY A 41 -3.32 -9.91 6.61
C GLY A 41 -3.66 -9.66 8.07
N VAL A 42 -3.80 -8.40 8.46
CA VAL A 42 -4.20 -8.01 9.83
C VAL A 42 -5.60 -8.54 10.16
N GLU A 43 -6.58 -8.35 9.27
CA GLU A 43 -7.92 -8.90 9.45
C GLU A 43 -7.92 -10.42 9.46
N CYS A 44 -7.12 -11.06 8.60
CA CYS A 44 -6.97 -12.51 8.60
C CYS A 44 -6.45 -13.02 9.96
N CYS A 45 -5.41 -12.40 10.51
CA CYS A 45 -4.91 -12.72 11.84
C CYS A 45 -5.97 -12.53 12.93
N GLN A 46 -6.70 -11.42 12.91
CA GLN A 46 -7.74 -11.14 13.91
C GLN A 46 -8.87 -12.17 13.86
N GLN A 47 -9.33 -12.55 12.66
CA GLN A 47 -10.37 -13.58 12.49
C GLN A 47 -9.87 -14.96 12.92
N LEU A 48 -8.65 -15.34 12.53
CA LEU A 48 -8.04 -16.60 12.96
C LEU A 48 -7.88 -16.67 14.48
N ALA A 49 -7.44 -15.59 15.13
CA ALA A 49 -7.26 -15.57 16.57
C ALA A 49 -8.58 -15.71 17.34
N GLN A 50 -9.66 -15.11 16.83
CA GLN A 50 -10.99 -15.23 17.42
C GLN A 50 -11.61 -16.62 17.21
N GLN A 51 -11.46 -17.20 16.03
CA GLN A 51 -12.07 -18.49 15.68
C GLN A 51 -11.26 -19.69 16.18
N LEU A 52 -9.94 -19.54 16.31
CA LEU A 52 -9.01 -20.59 16.69
C LEU A 52 -8.10 -20.14 17.84
N PRO A 53 -8.64 -19.85 19.04
CA PRO A 53 -7.86 -19.31 20.16
C PRO A 53 -6.76 -20.25 20.66
N GLN A 54 -6.84 -21.54 20.34
CA GLN A 54 -5.85 -22.56 20.69
C GLN A 54 -4.72 -22.73 19.67
N ARG A 55 -4.81 -22.07 18.50
CA ARG A 55 -3.78 -22.16 17.46
C ARG A 55 -2.84 -20.96 17.59
N ALA A 56 -1.53 -21.24 17.56
CA ALA A 56 -0.52 -20.20 17.43
C ALA A 56 -0.58 -19.60 16.01
N ILE A 57 -0.56 -18.27 15.94
CA ILE A 57 -0.61 -17.51 14.70
C ILE A 57 0.64 -16.63 14.62
N VAL A 58 1.29 -16.61 13.47
CA VAL A 58 2.46 -15.76 13.22
C VAL A 58 2.16 -14.85 12.04
N LEU A 59 2.14 -13.53 12.28
CA LEU A 59 2.11 -12.53 11.21
C LEU A 59 3.53 -12.17 10.83
N ILE A 60 3.88 -12.24 9.54
CA ILE A 60 5.14 -11.75 9.01
C ILE A 60 4.87 -10.47 8.24
N SER A 61 5.44 -9.36 8.69
CA SER A 61 5.28 -8.03 8.09
C SER A 61 6.64 -7.45 7.73
N SER A 62 6.76 -6.85 6.55
CA SER A 62 8.00 -6.21 6.11
C SER A 62 8.20 -4.78 6.63
N SER A 63 7.20 -4.23 7.33
CA SER A 63 7.20 -2.89 7.94
C SER A 63 6.83 -2.98 9.40
N ASP A 64 7.38 -2.09 10.25
CA ASP A 64 7.10 -2.02 11.69
C ASP A 64 5.67 -1.55 12.04
N MET A 65 4.95 -1.05 11.04
CA MET A 65 3.58 -0.57 11.17
C MET A 65 2.62 -1.52 10.44
N ILE A 66 1.48 -1.79 11.06
CA ILE A 66 0.39 -2.59 10.51
C ILE A 66 -0.84 -1.73 10.25
N LYS A 67 -1.66 -2.16 9.29
CA LYS A 67 -2.94 -1.49 8.97
C LYS A 67 -4.09 -2.18 9.68
N VAL A 68 -4.66 -1.50 10.67
CA VAL A 68 -5.83 -1.99 11.39
C VAL A 68 -7.07 -1.32 10.81
N SER A 69 -8.09 -2.13 10.53
CA SER A 69 -9.38 -1.61 10.08
C SER A 69 -10.43 -1.77 11.17
N THR A 70 -11.36 -0.84 11.28
CA THR A 70 -12.51 -0.93 12.17
C THR A 70 -13.75 -0.54 11.40
N VAL A 71 -14.73 -1.44 11.39
CA VAL A 71 -16.04 -1.18 10.79
C VAL A 71 -17.05 -0.95 11.89
N ARG A 72 -17.72 0.21 11.83
CA ARG A 72 -18.79 0.57 12.76
C ARG A 72 -20.09 0.82 11.99
N ARG A 73 -21.13 0.07 12.32
CA ARG A 73 -22.48 0.31 11.81
C ARG A 73 -23.06 1.57 12.46
N ILE A 74 -23.33 2.61 11.67
CA ILE A 74 -23.92 3.88 12.16
C ILE A 74 -25.46 3.84 12.09
N GLY A 75 -26.02 3.17 11.08
CA GLY A 75 -27.48 3.09 10.87
C GLY A 75 -27.88 1.76 10.25
N GLN A 76 -29.07 1.65 9.67
CA GLN A 76 -29.48 0.39 9.02
C GLN A 76 -28.72 0.13 7.71
N THR A 77 -28.29 1.19 7.03
CA THR A 77 -27.71 1.15 5.67
C THR A 77 -26.32 1.77 5.58
N MET A 78 -25.76 2.27 6.69
CA MET A 78 -24.50 3.00 6.68
C MET A 78 -23.47 2.35 7.61
N ASP A 79 -22.33 2.02 7.03
CA ASP A 79 -21.13 1.57 7.70
C ASP A 79 -20.03 2.65 7.61
N GLU A 80 -19.32 2.83 8.71
CA GLU A 80 -18.10 3.64 8.81
C GLU A 80 -16.90 2.71 8.87
N LEU A 81 -16.03 2.82 7.87
CA LEU A 81 -14.74 2.14 7.84
C LEU A 81 -13.66 3.14 8.24
N ASN A 82 -12.94 2.83 9.31
CA ASN A 82 -11.75 3.55 9.73
C ASN A 82 -10.53 2.66 9.52
N VAL A 83 -9.46 3.21 8.97
CA VAL A 83 -8.18 2.51 8.78
C VAL A 83 -7.09 3.32 9.47
N SER A 84 -6.45 2.74 10.48
CA SER A 84 -5.32 3.35 11.19
C SER A 84 -4.03 2.57 10.95
N GLU A 85 -2.90 3.28 11.08
CA GLU A 85 -1.58 2.65 11.21
C GLU A 85 -1.27 2.48 12.70
N GLU A 86 -1.02 1.24 13.09
CA GLU A 86 -0.69 0.88 14.47
C GLU A 86 0.68 0.19 14.51
N SER A 87 1.35 0.23 15.67
CA SER A 87 2.51 -0.63 15.90
C SER A 87 2.08 -2.09 15.97
N HIS A 88 2.97 -3.00 15.61
CA HIS A 88 2.83 -4.44 15.82
C HIS A 88 2.32 -4.84 17.21
N HIS A 89 2.70 -4.10 18.26
CA HIS A 89 2.24 -4.36 19.63
C HIS A 89 0.71 -4.36 19.77
N TYR A 90 -0.03 -3.66 18.90
CA TYR A 90 -1.49 -3.61 18.93
C TYR A 90 -2.14 -4.99 18.89
N LEU A 91 -1.69 -5.87 17.97
CA LEU A 91 -2.27 -7.21 17.85
C LEU A 91 -1.82 -8.12 19.00
N CYS A 92 -0.54 -8.07 19.38
CA CYS A 92 -0.01 -8.87 20.49
C CYS A 92 -0.64 -8.51 21.83
N HIS A 93 -1.04 -7.26 22.05
CA HIS A 93 -1.77 -6.85 23.25
C HIS A 93 -3.22 -7.29 23.25
N LYS A 94 -3.82 -7.47 22.09
CA LYS A 94 -5.24 -7.81 21.94
C LYS A 94 -5.49 -9.33 21.90
N TYR A 95 -4.49 -10.10 21.47
CA TYR A 95 -4.59 -11.55 21.28
C TYR A 95 -3.32 -12.25 21.77
N ASP A 96 -3.46 -13.11 22.77
CA ASP A 96 -2.33 -13.83 23.37
C ASP A 96 -1.71 -14.90 22.44
N ASN A 97 -2.45 -15.33 21.41
CA ASN A 97 -2.03 -16.36 20.47
C ASN A 97 -1.45 -15.81 19.15
N ILE A 98 -1.21 -14.50 19.05
CA ILE A 98 -0.57 -13.86 17.89
C ILE A 98 0.86 -13.47 18.25
N ALA A 99 1.82 -13.96 17.46
CA ALA A 99 3.18 -13.45 17.41
C ALA A 99 3.42 -12.72 16.08
N ILE A 100 4.36 -11.78 16.07
CA ILE A 100 4.70 -11.00 14.88
C ILE A 100 6.19 -11.03 14.62
N ILE A 101 6.56 -11.21 13.36
CA ILE A 101 7.93 -11.14 12.85
C ILE A 101 8.00 -9.95 11.89
N CYS A 102 8.80 -8.94 12.25
CA CYS A 102 9.09 -7.81 11.37
C CYS A 102 10.25 -8.19 10.44
N ASP A 103 9.95 -8.83 9.31
CA ASP A 103 10.92 -9.27 8.30
C ASP A 103 10.24 -9.45 6.93
N GLN A 104 11.04 -9.53 5.87
CA GLN A 104 10.57 -9.72 4.51
C GLN A 104 10.67 -11.19 4.09
N VAL A 105 9.59 -11.71 3.52
CA VAL A 105 9.58 -13.03 2.88
C VAL A 105 10.32 -12.95 1.55
N MET A 106 11.36 -13.77 1.40
CA MET A 106 12.20 -13.84 0.20
C MET A 106 11.81 -15.01 -0.71
N SER A 107 11.48 -16.17 -0.13
CA SER A 107 11.03 -17.34 -0.88
C SER A 107 10.06 -18.21 -0.07
N LEU A 108 9.25 -18.99 -0.79
CA LEU A 108 8.36 -20.01 -0.24
C LEU A 108 8.76 -21.39 -0.79
N SER A 109 8.86 -22.39 0.09
CA SER A 109 8.85 -23.80 -0.29
C SER A 109 7.55 -24.43 0.17
N ALA A 110 6.56 -24.52 -0.75
CA ALA A 110 5.25 -25.05 -0.41
C ALA A 110 5.29 -26.54 -0.07
N SER A 111 6.21 -27.31 -0.68
CA SER A 111 6.38 -28.74 -0.38
C SER A 111 7.02 -29.00 0.98
N ALA A 112 7.93 -28.13 1.43
CA ALA A 112 8.59 -28.26 2.73
C ALA A 112 7.84 -27.55 3.87
N HIS A 113 6.77 -26.82 3.53
CA HIS A 113 6.00 -25.99 4.46
C HIS A 113 6.88 -24.96 5.19
N SER A 114 7.70 -24.22 4.43
CA SER A 114 8.66 -23.27 5.00
C SER A 114 8.82 -22.00 4.18
N LEU A 115 9.05 -20.88 4.87
CA LEU A 115 9.38 -19.57 4.32
C LEU A 115 10.83 -19.21 4.65
N SER A 116 11.55 -18.60 3.71
CA SER A 116 12.85 -17.97 3.95
C SER A 116 12.69 -16.46 4.06
N LEU A 117 13.28 -15.88 5.09
CA LEU A 117 13.21 -14.45 5.38
C LEU A 117 14.51 -13.73 5.00
N LYS A 118 14.45 -12.40 4.86
CA LYS A 118 15.62 -11.57 4.50
C LYS A 118 16.72 -11.64 5.55
N SER A 119 16.38 -11.81 6.83
CA SER A 119 17.36 -12.05 7.91
C SER A 119 18.15 -13.37 7.77
N GLY A 120 17.73 -14.26 6.86
CA GLY A 120 18.24 -15.64 6.78
C GLY A 120 17.48 -16.63 7.67
N GLN A 121 16.55 -16.16 8.51
CA GLN A 121 15.67 -17.02 9.30
C GLN A 121 14.75 -17.85 8.39
N THR A 122 14.47 -19.09 8.81
CA THR A 122 13.45 -19.94 8.20
C THR A 122 12.27 -20.11 9.14
N VAL A 123 11.04 -19.97 8.63
CA VAL A 123 9.79 -20.13 9.40
C VAL A 123 8.99 -21.28 8.83
N ARG A 124 8.65 -22.26 9.67
CA ARG A 124 7.78 -23.40 9.32
C ARG A 124 6.31 -23.06 9.61
N TYR A 125 5.40 -23.70 8.88
CA TYR A 125 3.96 -23.44 9.03
C TYR A 125 3.11 -24.69 8.82
N ASP A 126 1.96 -24.76 9.49
CA ASP A 126 0.90 -25.74 9.18
C ASP A 126 0.02 -25.23 8.02
N LYS A 127 -0.45 -23.99 8.15
CA LYS A 127 -1.23 -23.28 7.13
C LYS A 127 -0.59 -21.92 6.82
N LEU A 128 -0.72 -21.49 5.57
CA LEU A 128 -0.20 -20.22 5.09
C LEU A 128 -1.32 -19.38 4.48
N CYS A 129 -1.49 -18.16 4.96
CA CYS A 129 -2.35 -17.14 4.37
C CYS A 129 -1.48 -16.09 3.66
N VAL A 130 -1.67 -15.95 2.35
CA VAL A 130 -0.89 -15.03 1.51
C VAL A 130 -1.62 -13.69 1.37
N CYS A 131 -1.09 -12.64 1.99
CA CYS A 131 -1.66 -11.29 2.01
C CYS A 131 -0.65 -10.22 1.55
N LEU A 132 0.19 -10.55 0.56
CA LEU A 132 1.30 -9.70 0.08
C LEU A 132 0.88 -8.44 -0.67
N GLY A 133 -0.42 -8.27 -0.95
CA GLY A 133 -0.96 -7.09 -1.62
C GLY A 133 -0.44 -6.90 -3.04
N ALA A 134 -0.24 -5.64 -3.43
CA ALA A 134 0.20 -5.25 -4.77
C ALA A 134 1.23 -4.11 -4.69
N LYS A 135 2.00 -3.95 -5.77
CA LYS A 135 2.97 -2.86 -5.96
C LYS A 135 2.57 -1.98 -7.15
N PRO A 136 2.91 -0.68 -7.17
CA PRO A 136 2.64 0.18 -8.32
C PRO A 136 3.21 -0.40 -9.63
N LYS A 137 2.46 -0.28 -10.72
CA LYS A 137 2.98 -0.55 -12.06
C LYS A 137 3.83 0.64 -12.48
N MET A 138 5.09 0.40 -12.82
CA MET A 138 6.00 1.44 -13.32
C MET A 138 5.81 1.64 -14.83
N ILE A 139 6.08 2.85 -15.31
CA ILE A 139 6.16 3.13 -16.75
C ILE A 139 7.33 2.31 -17.32
N GLU A 140 7.06 1.52 -18.35
CA GLU A 140 8.09 0.75 -19.05
C GLU A 140 8.95 1.72 -19.86
N MET A 141 10.15 2.01 -19.35
CA MET A 141 11.13 2.80 -20.10
C MET A 141 11.88 1.91 -21.06
N GLN A 142 11.94 2.32 -22.34
CA GLN A 142 12.79 1.67 -23.33
C GLN A 142 14.26 1.64 -22.85
N ASP A 143 14.95 0.53 -23.09
CA ASP A 143 16.26 0.20 -22.51
C ASP A 143 17.44 1.08 -22.98
N SER A 144 17.18 2.07 -23.85
CA SER A 144 18.19 2.96 -24.42
C SER A 144 18.63 4.13 -23.52
N VAL A 145 18.08 4.27 -22.31
CA VAL A 145 18.45 5.36 -21.40
C VAL A 145 19.71 5.00 -20.61
N LYS A 146 20.83 5.68 -20.94
CA LYS A 146 22.12 5.53 -20.25
C LYS A 146 22.08 5.88 -18.76
N ASP A 147 21.15 6.75 -18.35
CA ASP A 147 21.01 7.27 -16.98
C ASP A 147 19.62 7.00 -16.37
N ARG A 148 19.18 5.73 -16.35
CA ARG A 148 17.91 5.32 -15.71
C ARG A 148 17.77 5.81 -14.26
N ASN A 149 18.87 5.85 -13.51
CA ASN A 149 18.87 6.27 -12.10
C ASN A 149 18.58 7.77 -11.92
N ARG A 150 18.88 8.62 -12.91
CA ARG A 150 18.54 10.05 -12.82
C ARG A 150 17.07 10.27 -13.17
N LEU A 151 16.53 9.53 -14.13
CA LEU A 151 15.12 9.66 -14.52
C LEU A 151 14.15 9.22 -13.42
N SER A 152 14.54 8.25 -12.58
CA SER A 152 13.71 7.86 -11.43
C SER A 152 13.47 9.03 -10.46
N ASP A 153 14.37 10.01 -10.40
CA ASP A 153 14.20 11.19 -9.55
C ASP A 153 13.06 12.09 -10.02
N TYR A 154 12.58 11.95 -11.25
CA TYR A 154 11.47 12.72 -11.78
C TYR A 154 10.17 11.92 -11.89
N ILE A 155 10.17 10.65 -11.47
CA ILE A 155 9.01 9.76 -11.56
C ILE A 155 8.60 9.33 -10.17
N LEU A 156 7.39 9.73 -9.80
CA LEU A 156 6.81 9.37 -8.53
C LEU A 156 5.63 8.43 -8.74
N VAL A 157 5.50 7.44 -7.87
CA VAL A 157 4.28 6.64 -7.70
C VAL A 157 3.66 7.01 -6.36
N ILE A 158 2.34 6.89 -6.25
CA ILE A 158 1.63 7.08 -4.98
C ILE A 158 1.19 5.72 -4.48
N ARG A 159 1.69 5.30 -3.31
CA ARG A 159 1.44 3.97 -2.74
C ARG A 159 1.20 3.99 -1.25
N ASP A 160 2.03 4.71 -0.52
CA ASP A 160 2.09 4.75 0.94
C ASP A 160 2.27 6.19 1.45
N THR A 161 2.28 6.35 2.77
CA THR A 161 2.40 7.66 3.43
C THR A 161 3.70 8.38 3.06
N GLN A 162 4.79 7.64 2.80
CA GLN A 162 6.07 8.22 2.42
C GLN A 162 6.00 8.85 1.02
N THR A 163 5.42 8.15 0.05
CA THR A 163 5.25 8.68 -1.31
C THR A 163 4.34 9.92 -1.37
N VAL A 164 3.34 10.02 -0.49
CA VAL A 164 2.49 11.22 -0.35
C VAL A 164 3.29 12.39 0.20
N HIS A 165 4.12 12.14 1.20
CA HIS A 165 4.99 13.17 1.77
C HIS A 165 6.01 13.70 0.76
N GLU A 166 6.57 12.79 -0.04
CA GLU A 166 7.46 13.13 -1.13
C GLU A 166 6.75 13.96 -2.20
N LEU A 167 5.53 13.60 -2.61
CA LEU A 167 4.71 14.39 -3.53
C LEU A 167 4.50 15.80 -2.99
N HIS A 168 4.03 15.93 -1.75
CA HIS A 168 3.76 17.22 -1.11
C HIS A 168 4.99 18.13 -1.12
N ASN A 169 6.18 17.59 -0.85
CA ASN A 169 7.41 18.38 -0.84
C ASN A 169 7.86 18.78 -2.23
N ARG A 170 7.80 17.86 -3.21
CA ARG A 170 8.20 18.12 -4.60
C ARG A 170 7.28 19.12 -5.29
N LEU A 171 5.97 19.05 -5.02
CA LEU A 171 4.99 19.97 -5.61
C LEU A 171 5.31 21.45 -5.35
N LYS A 172 5.89 21.80 -4.19
CA LYS A 172 6.21 23.20 -3.82
C LYS A 172 7.06 23.94 -4.85
N SER A 173 7.87 23.23 -5.63
CA SER A 173 8.70 23.79 -6.71
C SER A 173 8.22 23.40 -8.12
N CYS A 174 7.13 22.65 -8.25
CA CYS A 174 6.63 22.18 -9.54
C CYS A 174 5.70 23.23 -10.18
N GLN A 175 6.05 23.64 -11.39
CA GLN A 175 5.20 24.41 -12.28
C GLN A 175 4.28 23.48 -13.08
N ARG A 176 4.83 22.37 -13.60
CA ARG A 176 4.05 21.41 -14.39
C ARG A 176 4.26 19.97 -13.93
N VAL A 177 3.15 19.24 -13.80
CA VAL A 177 3.13 17.81 -13.49
C VAL A 177 2.42 17.06 -14.62
N VAL A 178 3.05 15.98 -15.09
CA VAL A 178 2.41 15.00 -15.99
C VAL A 178 1.89 13.84 -15.15
N ILE A 179 0.60 13.55 -15.23
CA ILE A 179 -0.05 12.43 -14.52
C ILE A 179 -0.41 11.38 -15.56
N VAL A 180 0.18 10.19 -15.44
CA VAL A 180 -0.03 9.08 -16.39
C VAL A 180 -0.93 8.02 -15.75
N GLY A 181 -2.13 7.84 -16.29
CA GLY A 181 -3.10 6.84 -15.83
C GLY A 181 -4.48 7.44 -15.56
N ASN A 182 -5.51 6.60 -15.52
CA ASN A 182 -6.93 7.01 -15.45
C ASN A 182 -7.69 6.39 -14.26
N GLY A 183 -6.96 5.86 -13.28
CA GLY A 183 -7.50 5.21 -12.09
C GLY A 183 -7.82 6.20 -10.96
N GLY A 184 -8.28 5.69 -9.82
CA GLY A 184 -8.71 6.50 -8.67
C GLY A 184 -7.62 7.46 -8.18
N ILE A 185 -6.37 6.98 -8.09
CA ILE A 185 -5.21 7.81 -7.72
C ILE A 185 -5.06 9.01 -8.68
N ALA A 186 -5.13 8.77 -9.99
CA ALA A 186 -4.97 9.85 -10.98
C ALA A 186 -6.11 10.86 -10.88
N THR A 187 -7.36 10.39 -10.79
CA THR A 187 -8.55 11.24 -10.65
C THR A 187 -8.50 12.09 -9.38
N GLU A 188 -8.09 11.50 -8.25
CA GLU A 188 -7.93 12.22 -6.99
C GLU A 188 -6.80 13.25 -7.05
N LEU A 189 -5.63 12.91 -7.60
CA LEU A 189 -4.53 13.84 -7.79
C LEU A 189 -4.92 15.02 -8.69
N VAL A 190 -5.55 14.72 -9.82
CA VAL A 190 -6.01 15.75 -10.74
C VAL A 190 -7.01 16.65 -10.06
N HIS A 191 -7.89 16.15 -9.18
CA HIS A 191 -8.82 17.01 -8.43
C HIS A 191 -8.10 17.87 -7.38
N GLN A 192 -7.19 17.27 -6.59
CA GLN A 192 -6.61 17.84 -5.38
C GLN A 192 -5.43 18.79 -5.63
N ILE A 193 -4.63 18.57 -6.68
CA ILE A 193 -3.49 19.44 -6.97
C ILE A 193 -3.98 20.80 -7.46
N VAL A 194 -3.51 21.87 -6.83
CA VAL A 194 -3.77 23.27 -7.19
C VAL A 194 -2.45 24.01 -7.45
N ASN A 195 -2.51 25.21 -8.04
CA ASN A 195 -1.34 26.05 -8.33
C ASN A 195 -0.26 25.35 -9.17
N CYS A 196 -0.68 24.45 -10.06
CA CYS A 196 0.19 23.67 -10.92
C CYS A 196 -0.51 23.44 -12.26
N GLN A 197 0.25 23.42 -13.35
CA GLN A 197 -0.25 22.97 -14.65
C GLN A 197 -0.24 21.44 -14.67
N LEU A 198 -1.39 20.84 -14.95
CA LEU A 198 -1.54 19.39 -14.98
C LEU A 198 -1.75 18.92 -16.40
N ILE A 199 -0.91 17.99 -16.87
CA ILE A 199 -1.13 17.24 -18.10
C ILE A 199 -1.59 15.83 -17.69
N TRP A 200 -2.85 15.52 -17.91
CA TRP A 200 -3.44 14.24 -17.53
C TRP A 200 -3.53 13.30 -18.74
N CYS A 201 -2.62 12.33 -18.79
CA CYS A 201 -2.50 11.37 -19.88
C CYS A 201 -3.26 10.07 -19.54
N MET A 202 -4.19 9.67 -20.40
CA MET A 202 -5.01 8.47 -20.22
C MET A 202 -5.14 7.66 -21.52
N LYS A 203 -5.10 6.34 -21.38
CA LYS A 203 -5.25 5.40 -22.49
C LYS A 203 -6.69 5.32 -23.01
N ASP A 204 -7.65 5.66 -22.17
CA ASP A 204 -9.08 5.61 -22.48
C ASP A 204 -9.53 6.91 -23.16
N GLU A 205 -10.71 6.88 -23.77
CA GLU A 205 -11.31 8.05 -24.42
C GLU A 205 -11.88 9.06 -23.40
N SER A 206 -12.36 8.57 -22.26
CA SER A 206 -13.00 9.37 -21.22
C SER A 206 -12.29 9.28 -19.87
N MET A 207 -12.31 10.37 -19.12
CA MET A 207 -11.73 10.40 -17.78
C MET A 207 -12.47 9.48 -16.79
N GLY A 208 -11.72 8.83 -15.91
CA GLY A 208 -12.25 7.91 -14.91
C GLY A 208 -13.03 6.74 -15.50
N ALA A 209 -12.71 6.28 -16.71
CA ALA A 209 -13.40 5.17 -17.40
C ALA A 209 -13.59 3.88 -16.56
N PRO A 210 -12.68 3.52 -15.62
CA PRO A 210 -12.94 2.39 -14.72
C PRO A 210 -14.12 2.57 -13.76
N TYR A 211 -14.59 3.80 -13.56
CA TYR A 211 -15.61 4.17 -12.56
C TYR A 211 -16.84 4.85 -13.15
N PHE A 212 -16.69 5.57 -14.25
CA PHE A 212 -17.73 6.40 -14.85
C PHE A 212 -18.01 5.99 -16.30
N ASP A 213 -19.27 6.13 -16.70
CA ASP A 213 -19.60 6.17 -18.12
C ASP A 213 -19.20 7.52 -18.74
N ALA A 214 -19.27 7.61 -20.07
CA ALA A 214 -18.86 8.80 -20.80
C ALA A 214 -19.66 10.06 -20.43
N MET A 215 -20.95 9.93 -20.08
CA MET A 215 -21.78 11.08 -19.72
C MET A 215 -21.42 11.62 -18.33
N ALA A 216 -21.25 10.72 -17.36
CA ALA A 216 -20.79 11.08 -16.03
C ALA A 216 -19.37 11.69 -16.08
N ALA A 217 -18.49 11.14 -16.91
CA ALA A 217 -17.17 11.70 -17.17
C ALA A 217 -17.29 13.13 -17.73
N GLN A 218 -18.06 13.34 -18.81
CA GLN A 218 -18.23 14.67 -19.41
C GLN A 218 -18.80 15.69 -18.42
N PHE A 219 -19.78 15.29 -17.60
CA PHE A 219 -20.35 16.14 -16.56
C PHE A 219 -19.29 16.61 -15.57
N LEU A 220 -18.43 15.70 -15.11
CA LEU A 220 -17.37 16.00 -14.15
C LEU A 220 -16.21 16.79 -14.77
N SER A 221 -15.88 16.57 -16.06
CA SER A 221 -14.79 17.27 -16.76
C SER A 221 -14.99 18.79 -16.74
N ASN A 222 -16.23 19.26 -16.84
CA ASN A 222 -16.59 20.69 -16.79
C ASN A 222 -16.21 21.37 -15.47
N ARG A 223 -15.87 20.61 -14.42
CA ARG A 223 -15.52 21.11 -13.09
C ARG A 223 -14.02 21.04 -12.79
N LEU A 224 -13.19 20.50 -13.70
CA LEU A 224 -11.75 20.31 -13.46
C LEU A 224 -10.97 21.63 -13.35
N ASN A 225 -11.33 22.59 -14.20
CA ASN A 225 -10.73 23.93 -14.29
C ASN A 225 -11.64 25.01 -13.68
N ALA A 226 -12.75 24.63 -13.07
CA ALA A 226 -13.54 25.58 -12.30
C ALA A 226 -12.73 25.98 -11.07
N GLU A 227 -12.62 27.29 -10.81
CA GLU A 227 -12.11 27.73 -9.51
C GLU A 227 -12.97 27.10 -8.41
N PRO A 228 -12.39 26.73 -7.25
CA PRO A 228 -13.19 26.41 -6.08
C PRO A 228 -14.11 27.61 -5.88
N GLN A 229 -15.41 27.46 -6.17
CA GLN A 229 -16.37 28.53 -5.87
C GLN A 229 -16.14 28.90 -4.41
N ASP A 230 -16.09 30.20 -4.13
CA ASP A 230 -16.00 30.80 -2.80
C ASP A 230 -17.06 30.19 -1.87
N CYS A 231 -16.79 28.99 -1.37
CA CYS A 231 -17.28 28.54 -0.11
C CYS A 231 -16.44 29.35 0.87
N THR A 232 -16.98 30.48 1.33
CA THR A 232 -16.60 31.01 2.64
C THR A 232 -16.49 29.81 3.58
N ALA A 233 -15.45 29.78 4.42
CA ALA A 233 -15.17 28.64 5.30
C ALA A 233 -16.36 28.21 6.19
N ASP A 234 -17.44 28.99 6.22
CA ASP A 234 -18.68 28.77 6.94
C ASP A 234 -19.87 28.19 6.10
N ASP A 235 -19.92 28.33 4.77
CA ASP A 235 -21.13 27.96 3.97
C ASP A 235 -21.04 26.67 3.16
N CYS A 236 -19.89 26.02 3.15
CA CYS A 236 -19.83 24.58 3.02
C CYS A 236 -18.89 24.13 4.13
N PRO A 237 -19.39 23.46 5.19
CA PRO A 237 -18.46 22.67 5.95
C PRO A 237 -17.83 21.74 4.91
N ASN A 238 -16.52 21.57 4.97
CA ASN A 238 -15.92 20.32 4.53
C ASN A 238 -16.67 19.22 5.32
N ILE A 239 -17.88 18.85 4.88
CA ILE A 239 -18.68 17.79 5.48
C ILE A 239 -18.06 16.50 4.94
N SER A 240 -16.77 16.30 5.23
CA SER A 240 -16.37 14.98 5.63
C SER A 240 -17.15 14.72 6.91
N LYS A 241 -18.22 13.91 6.81
CA LYS A 241 -18.93 13.40 8.01
C LYS A 241 -18.04 12.43 8.83
N ARG A 242 -16.73 12.39 8.58
CA ARG A 242 -15.78 11.44 9.11
C ARG A 242 -14.59 12.19 9.70
N LEU A 243 -14.10 11.69 10.83
CA LEU A 243 -13.01 12.29 11.61
C LEU A 243 -11.75 12.46 10.73
N ASN A 244 -11.24 13.69 10.68
CA ASN A 244 -9.99 14.00 10.00
C ASN A 244 -8.81 13.42 10.79
N TYR A 245 -7.91 12.73 10.10
CA TYR A 245 -6.69 12.20 10.69
C TYR A 245 -5.67 13.32 10.90
N ARG A 246 -5.20 13.48 12.13
CA ARG A 246 -4.03 14.29 12.45
C ARG A 246 -2.91 13.32 12.79
N ILE A 247 -1.91 13.21 11.92
CA ILE A 247 -0.69 12.47 12.26
C ILE A 247 -0.07 13.21 13.45
N VAL A 248 0.01 12.52 14.59
CA VAL A 248 0.93 12.93 15.65
C VAL A 248 2.31 12.67 15.07
N ASN A 249 3.06 13.73 14.77
CA ASN A 249 4.46 13.64 14.37
C ASN A 249 5.23 12.95 15.50
N ILE A 250 5.26 11.63 15.50
CA ILE A 250 6.30 10.90 16.18
C ILE A 250 7.50 11.12 15.27
N GLU A 251 8.50 11.85 15.77
CA GLU A 251 9.81 11.98 15.14
C GLU A 251 10.37 10.57 14.94
N GLN A 252 10.09 9.96 13.80
CA GLN A 252 10.63 8.66 13.46
C GLN A 252 12.03 8.89 12.92
N ASN A 253 13.04 8.57 13.74
CA ASN A 253 14.34 8.17 13.23
C ASN A 253 14.19 6.81 12.52
N VAL A 254 13.53 6.81 11.35
CA VAL A 254 13.46 5.62 10.49
C VAL A 254 14.86 5.40 9.94
N THR A 255 15.55 4.40 10.46
CA THR A 255 16.68 3.80 9.76
C THR A 255 16.14 3.34 8.42
N GLN A 256 16.73 3.83 7.32
CA GLN A 256 16.39 3.41 5.95
C GLN A 256 16.41 1.88 5.89
N THR A 257 15.22 1.28 5.93
CA THR A 257 15.07 -0.12 5.60
C THR A 257 15.06 -0.19 4.08
N ASP A 258 15.82 -1.11 3.50
CA ASP A 258 15.88 -1.45 2.06
C ASP A 258 14.51 -1.93 1.47
N GLN A 259 13.38 -1.56 2.08
CA GLN A 259 12.04 -1.81 1.57
C GLN A 259 11.68 -0.74 0.54
N PRO A 260 11.25 -1.11 -0.68
CA PRO A 260 10.90 -0.11 -1.68
C PRO A 260 9.59 0.64 -1.37
N PHE A 261 8.66 0.04 -0.60
CA PHE A 261 7.37 0.65 -0.25
C PHE A 261 6.87 0.16 1.12
N GLY A 262 6.15 1.03 1.82
CA GLY A 262 5.42 0.74 3.04
C GLY A 262 4.00 0.24 2.81
N ALA A 263 3.17 0.35 3.85
CA ALA A 263 1.78 -0.07 3.80
C ALA A 263 0.92 0.84 2.90
N ALA A 264 -0.06 0.24 2.21
CA ALA A 264 -0.94 0.96 1.30
C ALA A 264 -1.65 2.14 1.97
N LEU A 265 -1.86 3.21 1.21
CA LEU A 265 -2.73 4.32 1.61
C LEU A 265 -4.17 3.82 1.84
N GLY A 266 -4.77 4.36 2.89
CA GLY A 266 -6.19 4.20 3.18
C GLY A 266 -7.04 5.23 2.43
N PRO A 267 -8.36 5.26 2.68
CA PRO A 267 -9.21 6.34 2.19
C PRO A 267 -8.72 7.70 2.71
N ASP A 268 -9.06 8.77 1.99
CA ASP A 268 -8.79 10.17 2.37
C ASP A 268 -7.30 10.54 2.49
N TRP A 269 -6.40 9.74 1.90
CA TRP A 269 -4.95 9.99 1.92
C TRP A 269 -4.57 11.37 1.37
N SER A 270 -5.33 11.89 0.41
CA SER A 270 -5.08 13.21 -0.18
C SER A 270 -5.40 14.36 0.77
N GLN A 271 -6.17 14.13 1.83
CA GLN A 271 -6.50 15.15 2.84
C GLN A 271 -5.41 15.30 3.90
N MET A 272 -4.42 14.38 3.93
CA MET A 272 -3.36 14.38 4.93
C MET A 272 -2.40 15.57 4.77
N GLN A 273 -2.18 16.04 3.54
CA GLN A 273 -1.28 17.15 3.24
C GLN A 273 -1.78 17.97 2.04
N PRO A 274 -1.57 19.30 2.04
CA PRO A 274 -2.03 20.16 0.94
C PRO A 274 -1.18 19.92 -0.32
N MET A 275 -1.83 19.74 -1.47
CA MET A 275 -1.19 19.45 -2.75
C MET A 275 -1.07 20.73 -3.59
N VAL A 276 -0.06 21.56 -3.30
CA VAL A 276 0.06 22.91 -3.86
C VAL A 276 1.36 23.05 -4.67
N GLY A 277 1.21 23.41 -5.95
CA GLY A 277 2.29 23.73 -6.88
C GLY A 277 2.89 25.13 -6.69
N SER A 278 3.81 25.52 -7.58
CA SER A 278 4.51 26.81 -7.51
C SER A 278 3.92 27.93 -8.38
N ILE A 279 2.91 27.67 -9.21
CA ILE A 279 2.32 28.67 -10.12
C ILE A 279 1.39 29.62 -9.34
N VAL A 280 1.48 30.92 -9.64
CA VAL A 280 0.54 31.93 -9.15
C VAL A 280 -0.67 31.98 -10.08
N GLY A 281 -1.82 31.44 -9.67
CA GLY A 281 -3.07 31.50 -10.43
C GLY A 281 -3.88 30.21 -10.36
N ALA A 282 -4.96 30.16 -11.15
CA ALA A 282 -5.86 29.01 -11.19
C ALA A 282 -5.19 27.78 -11.82
N LYS A 283 -5.56 26.61 -11.28
CA LYS A 283 -5.23 25.29 -11.81
C LYS A 283 -5.66 25.16 -13.27
N ASN A 284 -4.76 24.63 -14.11
CA ASN A 284 -5.06 24.34 -15.51
C ASN A 284 -4.76 22.87 -15.82
N VAL A 285 -5.82 22.10 -16.10
CA VAL A 285 -5.78 20.70 -16.48
C VAL A 285 -5.94 20.58 -18.00
N THR A 286 -4.94 20.00 -18.66
CA THR A 286 -5.00 19.53 -20.05
C THR A 286 -5.17 18.02 -20.04
N ILE A 287 -6.15 17.51 -20.78
CA ILE A 287 -6.41 16.07 -20.88
C ILE A 287 -5.89 15.56 -22.22
N GLU A 288 -5.03 14.54 -22.15
CA GLU A 288 -4.52 13.79 -23.29
C GLU A 288 -5.14 12.40 -23.27
N ALA A 289 -6.19 12.19 -24.08
CA ALA A 289 -6.91 10.93 -24.18
C ALA A 289 -6.32 10.02 -25.27
N ASN A 290 -6.64 8.73 -25.21
CA ASN A 290 -6.16 7.71 -26.15
C ASN A 290 -4.62 7.65 -26.26
N CYS A 291 -3.93 7.84 -25.13
CA CYS A 291 -2.47 7.88 -25.10
C CYS A 291 -1.87 7.14 -23.89
N GLU A 292 -0.68 6.59 -24.08
CA GLU A 292 0.15 6.02 -23.01
C GLU A 292 1.53 6.69 -23.02
N ALA A 293 2.24 6.66 -21.89
CA ALA A 293 3.64 7.09 -21.86
C ALA A 293 4.49 6.09 -22.65
N LYS A 294 5.17 6.59 -23.69
CA LYS A 294 5.96 5.81 -24.65
C LYS A 294 7.46 5.91 -24.36
N SER A 295 7.96 7.09 -24.02
CA SER A 295 9.38 7.33 -23.73
C SER A 295 9.55 8.53 -22.81
N ILE A 296 10.65 8.54 -22.05
CA ILE A 296 10.98 9.62 -21.12
C ILE A 296 12.40 10.09 -21.43
N TYR A 297 12.55 11.39 -21.60
CA TYR A 297 13.81 12.06 -21.92
C TYR A 297 14.27 12.90 -20.73
N ASP A 298 15.57 12.90 -20.51
CA ASP A 298 16.22 13.51 -19.36
C ASP A 298 16.56 14.99 -19.55
N CYS A 299 16.44 15.52 -20.76
CA CYS A 299 16.55 16.94 -21.12
C CYS A 299 16.05 17.17 -22.55
N PHE A 300 16.03 18.43 -23.00
CA PHE A 300 15.60 18.78 -24.35
C PHE A 300 16.57 18.28 -25.45
N GLU A 301 17.86 18.21 -25.14
CA GLU A 301 18.91 17.80 -26.08
C GLU A 301 18.86 16.31 -26.41
N SER A 302 18.34 15.47 -25.51
CA SER A 302 18.21 14.03 -25.75
C SER A 302 17.04 13.66 -26.66
N ILE A 303 16.18 14.63 -27.01
CA ILE A 303 15.10 14.47 -27.97
C ILE A 303 15.64 14.63 -29.40
N ASP A 304 15.40 13.62 -30.23
CA ASP A 304 15.74 13.65 -31.66
C ASP A 304 15.13 14.88 -32.35
N ILE A 305 15.90 15.50 -33.26
CA ILE A 305 15.49 16.66 -34.05
C ILE A 305 14.17 16.39 -34.79
N SER A 306 13.96 15.16 -35.27
CA SER A 306 12.71 14.78 -35.95
C SER A 306 11.49 14.84 -35.04
N LYS A 307 11.67 14.71 -33.72
CA LYS A 307 10.61 14.70 -32.70
C LYS A 307 10.34 16.07 -32.09
N LYS A 308 11.28 17.02 -32.21
CA LYS A 308 11.13 18.38 -31.69
C LYS A 308 9.86 19.13 -32.14
N PRO A 309 9.35 18.93 -33.37
CA PRO A 309 8.07 19.54 -33.78
C PRO A 309 6.85 19.09 -32.97
N PHE A 310 6.92 17.93 -32.31
CA PHE A 310 5.83 17.38 -31.50
C PHE A 310 5.90 17.79 -30.02
N ILE A 311 6.93 18.57 -29.63
CA ILE A 311 6.99 19.18 -28.31
C ILE A 311 5.91 20.23 -28.23
N TYR A 312 4.97 20.01 -27.32
CA TYR A 312 3.82 20.89 -27.16
C TYR A 312 4.29 22.24 -26.63
N LYS A 313 3.97 23.30 -27.39
CA LYS A 313 4.37 24.67 -27.07
C LYS A 313 3.63 25.14 -25.82
N SER A 314 4.28 25.13 -24.65
CA SER A 314 4.05 26.25 -23.74
C SER A 314 4.87 27.42 -24.26
N GLU A 315 4.40 28.64 -24.04
CA GLU A 315 5.06 29.88 -24.46
C GLU A 315 6.38 30.14 -23.70
N GLU A 316 6.95 29.11 -23.08
CA GLU A 316 8.06 29.16 -22.15
C GLU A 316 9.33 28.56 -22.78
N THR A 317 10.46 28.88 -22.18
CA THR A 317 11.75 28.25 -22.46
C THR A 317 11.60 26.73 -22.35
N ASN A 318 12.13 25.96 -23.31
CA ASN A 318 12.19 24.48 -23.27
C ASN A 318 13.15 23.95 -22.17
N ASP A 319 13.23 24.65 -21.03
CA ASP A 319 14.10 24.41 -19.90
C ASP A 319 13.37 23.55 -18.85
N TRP A 320 12.97 22.35 -19.26
CA TRP A 320 12.33 21.37 -18.40
C TRP A 320 13.33 20.29 -18.00
N PRO A 321 13.32 19.82 -16.74
CA PRO A 321 14.26 18.80 -16.28
C PRO A 321 13.93 17.39 -16.81
N VAL A 322 12.71 17.16 -17.29
CA VAL A 322 12.30 15.89 -17.89
C VAL A 322 11.23 16.12 -18.96
N PHE A 323 11.17 15.24 -19.96
CA PHE A 323 10.11 15.22 -20.96
C PHE A 323 9.49 13.83 -21.10
N VAL A 324 8.18 13.77 -21.36
CA VAL A 324 7.43 12.54 -21.64
C VAL A 324 6.91 12.58 -23.07
N GLU A 325 7.26 11.58 -23.87
CA GLU A 325 6.62 11.29 -25.16
C GLU A 325 5.47 10.31 -24.94
N LEU A 326 4.34 10.63 -25.56
CA LEU A 326 3.13 9.84 -25.53
C LEU A 326 3.00 9.00 -26.82
N THR A 327 2.13 7.99 -26.81
CA THR A 327 1.87 7.15 -27.99
C THR A 327 1.17 7.87 -29.13
N ASN A 328 0.57 9.04 -28.88
CA ASN A 328 0.03 9.95 -29.90
C ASN A 328 1.08 10.94 -30.44
N ASP A 329 2.37 10.66 -30.17
CA ASP A 329 3.56 11.45 -30.52
C ASP A 329 3.71 12.81 -29.83
N ALA A 330 2.72 13.26 -29.05
CA ALA A 330 2.85 14.49 -28.26
C ALA A 330 3.97 14.37 -27.21
N ILE A 331 4.75 15.44 -27.05
CA ILE A 331 5.85 15.50 -26.07
C ILE A 331 5.63 16.67 -25.11
N TYR A 332 5.67 16.38 -23.81
CA TYR A 332 5.49 17.36 -22.75
C TYR A 332 6.73 17.43 -21.87
N GLY A 333 7.33 18.62 -21.74
CA GLY A 333 8.33 18.90 -20.69
C GLY A 333 7.63 19.21 -19.37
N CYS A 334 8.14 18.73 -18.24
CA CYS A 334 7.55 18.93 -16.91
C CYS A 334 8.59 18.83 -15.79
N ASP A 335 8.19 19.17 -14.55
CA ASP A 335 9.05 19.05 -13.36
C ASP A 335 8.93 17.66 -12.70
N LEU A 336 7.77 17.03 -12.83
CA LEU A 336 7.46 15.75 -12.18
C LEU A 336 6.48 14.94 -13.02
N ILE A 337 6.72 13.63 -13.08
CA ILE A 337 5.85 12.64 -13.70
C ILE A 337 5.26 11.78 -12.59
N ILE A 338 3.94 11.72 -12.48
CA ILE A 338 3.27 10.81 -11.54
C ILE A 338 2.74 9.60 -12.31
N CYS A 339 3.28 8.42 -12.01
CA CYS A 339 2.83 7.16 -12.56
C CYS A 339 1.67 6.60 -11.72
N ALA A 340 0.47 6.66 -12.28
CA ALA A 340 -0.78 6.16 -11.70
C ALA A 340 -1.45 5.14 -12.63
N THR A 341 -0.65 4.27 -13.26
CA THR A 341 -1.08 3.31 -14.30
C THR A 341 -1.64 1.99 -13.75
N GLY A 342 -1.89 1.92 -12.44
CA GLY A 342 -2.40 0.75 -11.75
C GLY A 342 -1.34 0.03 -10.91
N VAL A 343 -1.64 -1.20 -10.53
CA VAL A 343 -0.80 -2.02 -9.64
C VAL A 343 -0.63 -3.42 -10.20
N VAL A 344 0.40 -4.12 -9.74
CA VAL A 344 0.69 -5.52 -10.06
C VAL A 344 0.70 -6.31 -8.75
N PRO A 345 0.04 -7.49 -8.67
CA PRO A 345 0.08 -8.34 -7.49
C PRO A 345 1.51 -8.68 -7.06
N ASN A 346 1.79 -8.63 -5.75
CA ASN A 346 3.11 -8.88 -5.20
C ASN A 346 3.34 -10.37 -4.92
N THR A 347 3.17 -11.20 -5.95
CA THR A 347 3.23 -12.67 -5.84
C THR A 347 4.62 -13.24 -6.09
N ALA A 348 5.54 -12.48 -6.71
CA ALA A 348 6.86 -12.96 -7.11
C ALA A 348 7.63 -13.76 -6.03
N PRO A 349 7.68 -13.33 -4.74
CA PRO A 349 8.43 -14.06 -3.70
C PRO A 349 7.95 -15.49 -3.45
N ILE A 350 6.76 -15.87 -3.91
CA ILE A 350 6.18 -17.19 -3.64
C ILE A 350 5.99 -18.05 -4.90
N LEU A 351 6.30 -17.53 -6.09
CA LEU A 351 6.09 -18.26 -7.33
C LEU A 351 7.22 -19.22 -7.67
N GLU A 352 8.47 -18.81 -7.43
CA GLU A 352 9.63 -19.62 -7.80
C GLU A 352 9.62 -20.97 -7.06
N GLY A 353 9.74 -22.06 -7.81
CA GLY A 353 9.72 -23.42 -7.26
C GLY A 353 8.35 -23.95 -6.83
N ASN A 354 7.27 -23.16 -6.95
CA ASN A 354 5.91 -23.58 -6.57
C ASN A 354 4.96 -23.63 -7.78
N HIS A 355 3.96 -24.51 -7.72
CA HIS A 355 2.99 -24.72 -8.81
C HIS A 355 1.63 -24.09 -8.51
N PHE A 356 1.58 -22.76 -8.43
CA PHE A 356 0.33 -22.01 -8.24
C PHE A 356 -0.35 -21.68 -9.58
N HIS A 357 -1.68 -21.66 -9.58
CA HIS A 357 -2.46 -21.15 -10.70
C HIS A 357 -2.53 -19.62 -10.63
N ILE A 358 -2.09 -18.93 -11.68
CA ILE A 358 -1.99 -17.46 -11.74
C ILE A 358 -2.96 -16.90 -12.79
N GLY A 359 -3.53 -15.73 -12.50
CA GLY A 359 -4.31 -14.91 -13.43
C GLY A 359 -3.44 -14.26 -14.50
N SER A 360 -4.07 -13.69 -15.54
CA SER A 360 -3.33 -12.93 -16.57
C SER A 360 -2.67 -11.66 -16.03
N ASP A 361 -3.13 -11.17 -14.88
CA ASP A 361 -2.62 -10.00 -14.17
C ASP A 361 -1.53 -10.32 -13.14
N GLY A 362 -1.16 -11.59 -12.97
CA GLY A 362 -0.18 -12.04 -11.96
C GLY A 362 -0.79 -12.38 -10.59
N GLY A 363 -2.11 -12.29 -10.43
CA GLY A 363 -2.80 -12.62 -9.17
C GLY A 363 -2.92 -14.12 -8.92
N LEU A 364 -2.91 -14.54 -7.65
CA LEU A 364 -3.17 -15.93 -7.28
C LEU A 364 -4.64 -16.30 -7.54
N LYS A 365 -4.89 -17.37 -8.29
CA LYS A 365 -6.24 -17.94 -8.42
C LYS A 365 -6.59 -18.72 -7.17
N VAL A 366 -7.66 -18.33 -6.49
CA VAL A 366 -8.20 -19.01 -5.31
C VAL A 366 -9.54 -19.65 -5.63
N ARG A 367 -9.87 -20.74 -4.94
CA ARG A 367 -11.20 -21.35 -5.01
C ARG A 367 -12.13 -20.59 -4.07
N PHE A 368 -13.32 -20.26 -4.55
CA PHE A 368 -14.40 -19.81 -3.68
C PHE A 368 -14.89 -21.00 -2.85
N ALA A 369 -14.91 -20.86 -1.52
CA ALA A 369 -15.52 -21.85 -0.66
C ALA A 369 -17.04 -21.66 -0.74
N THR A 370 -17.72 -22.57 -1.44
CA THR A 370 -19.18 -22.66 -1.50
C THR A 370 -19.74 -23.35 -0.26
#